data_AF-A0A528MZM6-F1
#
_entry.id   AF-A0A528MZM6-F1
#
_cell.length_a   1.000
_cell.length_b   1.000
_cell.length_c   1.000
_cell.angle_alpha   90.00
_cell.angle_beta   90.00
_cell.angle_gamma   90.00
#
_symmetry.space_group_name_H-M   'P 1'
#
loop_
_entity.id
_entity.type
_entity.pdbx_description
1 polymer ?
#
loop_
_entity_poly.entity_id
_entity_poly.type
_entity_poly.pdbx_seq_one_letter_code
_entity_poly.pdbx_strand_id
1 'polypeptide(L)' 'CAIHADAEVLKVFADAKPATDADWVSEYLDAIIAAKLVDGVAGAIEHIETFSSHHTEAIVAEDADAVERFFN' A
#
# COMPACT_ATOMS: atom_id res chain seq x y z
N CYS A 1 5.51 2.05 17.57
CA CYS A 1 5.33 1.95 16.11
C CYS A 1 5.05 0.50 15.72
N ALA A 2 4.36 0.25 14.61
CA ALA A 2 4.09 -1.09 14.09
C ALA A 2 3.99 -1.08 12.55
N ILE A 3 4.30 -2.21 11.93
CA ILE A 3 4.09 -2.48 10.51
C ILE A 3 3.17 -3.70 10.43
N HIS A 4 2.03 -3.56 9.76
CA HIS A 4 1.15 -4.66 9.41
C HIS A 4 1.39 -5.00 7.94
N ALA A 5 1.63 -6.27 7.61
CA ALA A 5 2.13 -6.66 6.31
C ALA A 5 1.35 -7.86 5.73
N ASP A 6 1.21 -7.89 4.41
CA ASP A 6 0.69 -9.06 3.72
C ASP A 6 1.66 -10.26 3.76
N ALA A 7 1.20 -11.41 3.30
CA ALA A 7 1.98 -12.63 3.32
C ALA A 7 3.27 -12.55 2.49
N GLU A 8 3.33 -11.75 1.42
CA GLU A 8 4.53 -11.63 0.60
C GLU A 8 5.58 -10.73 1.27
N VAL A 9 5.16 -9.62 1.86
CA VAL A 9 6.03 -8.74 2.63
C VAL A 9 6.55 -9.44 3.90
N LEU A 10 5.72 -10.25 4.57
CA LEU A 10 6.15 -11.04 5.74
C LEU A 10 7.27 -12.05 5.41
N LYS A 11 7.37 -12.55 4.17
CA LYS A 11 8.47 -13.45 3.77
C LYS A 11 9.83 -12.75 3.78
N VAL A 12 9.86 -11.42 3.55
CA VAL A 12 11.10 -10.63 3.51
C VAL A 12 11.35 -9.83 4.78
N PHE A 13 10.29 -9.51 5.53
CA PHE A 13 10.37 -8.75 6.79
C PHE A 13 9.49 -9.40 7.87
N ALA A 14 10.05 -10.38 8.57
CA ALA A 14 9.35 -11.20 9.55
C ALA A 14 8.97 -10.48 10.86
N ASP A 15 9.54 -9.31 11.13
CA ASP A 15 9.24 -8.51 12.33
C ASP A 15 7.92 -7.72 12.22
N ALA A 16 7.31 -7.66 11.03
CA ALA A 16 5.97 -7.12 10.86
C ALA A 16 4.89 -8.06 11.41
N LYS A 17 3.71 -7.50 11.71
CA LYS A 17 2.52 -8.25 12.07
C LYS A 17 1.72 -8.60 10.82
N PRO A 18 0.97 -9.71 10.78
CA PRO A 18 0.05 -9.97 9.68
C PRO A 18 -1.02 -8.89 9.57
N ALA A 19 -1.18 -8.31 8.37
CA ALA A 19 -2.30 -7.44 8.04
C ALA A 19 -3.60 -8.25 7.87
N THR A 20 -4.71 -7.61 8.16
CA THR A 20 -6.08 -8.09 8.00
C THR A 20 -6.84 -7.16 7.04
N ASP A 21 -8.04 -7.57 6.60
CA ASP A 21 -8.85 -6.73 5.71
C ASP A 21 -9.22 -5.37 6.33
N ALA A 22 -9.30 -5.30 7.67
CA ALA A 22 -9.54 -4.05 8.37
C ALA A 22 -8.38 -3.05 8.22
N ASP A 23 -7.15 -3.54 8.05
CA ASP A 23 -5.97 -2.68 7.97
C ASP A 23 -5.94 -1.83 6.69
N TRP A 24 -6.57 -2.30 5.61
CA TRP A 24 -6.58 -1.61 4.31
C TRP A 24 -7.49 -0.37 4.30
N VAL A 25 -8.53 -0.35 5.13
CA VAL A 25 -9.48 0.78 5.22
C VAL A 25 -9.27 1.65 6.46
N SER A 26 -8.30 1.31 7.31
CA SER A 26 -8.08 1.99 8.59
C SER A 26 -7.11 3.16 8.47
N GLU A 27 -7.57 4.36 8.82
CA GLU A 27 -6.70 5.51 9.10
C GLU A 27 -6.27 5.48 10.58
N TYR A 28 -5.01 5.15 10.85
CA TYR A 28 -4.55 4.85 12.23
C TYR A 28 -4.34 6.06 13.13
N LEU A 29 -3.97 7.22 12.56
CA LEU A 29 -3.59 8.42 13.30
C LEU A 29 -2.49 8.20 14.36
N ASP A 30 -1.58 7.26 14.09
CA ASP A 30 -0.47 6.87 14.97
C ASP A 30 0.72 6.38 14.11
N ALA A 31 1.85 6.04 14.72
CA ALA A 31 3.02 5.45 14.07
C ALA A 31 2.80 3.98 13.66
N ILE A 32 1.74 3.71 12.90
CA ILE A 32 1.32 2.40 12.40
C ILE A 32 1.11 2.52 10.90
N ILE A 33 1.62 1.56 10.13
CA ILE A 33 1.41 1.47 8.68
C ILE A 33 0.99 0.06 8.28
N ALA A 34 0.22 -0.05 7.20
CA ALA A 34 -0.05 -1.30 6.50
C ALA A 34 0.74 -1.34 5.18
N ALA A 35 1.35 -2.49 4.86
CA ALA A 35 2.22 -2.67 3.70
C ALA A 35 1.79 -3.91 2.89
N LYS A 36 1.67 -3.75 1.58
CA LYS A 36 1.24 -4.79 0.65
C LYS A 36 2.19 -4.85 -0.54
N LEU A 37 2.55 -6.06 -0.99
CA LEU A 37 3.19 -6.23 -2.29
C LEU A 37 2.10 -6.25 -3.38
N VAL A 38 2.29 -5.47 -4.44
CA VAL A 38 1.36 -5.35 -5.56
C VAL A 38 2.07 -5.66 -6.88
N ASP A 39 1.30 -6.10 -7.87
CA ASP A 39 1.81 -6.38 -9.22
C ASP A 39 1.92 -5.09 -10.05
N GLY A 40 3.05 -4.41 -9.89
CA GLY A 40 3.37 -3.16 -10.60
C GLY A 40 2.39 -2.02 -10.31
N VAL A 41 2.43 -0.99 -11.16
CA VAL A 41 1.61 0.22 -11.00
C VAL A 41 0.11 -0.06 -11.14
N ALA A 42 -0.28 -1.03 -11.97
CA ALA A 42 -1.68 -1.39 -12.14
C ALA A 42 -2.28 -2.00 -10.87
N GLY A 43 -1.55 -2.92 -10.21
CA GLY A 43 -1.98 -3.47 -8.93
C GLY A 43 -2.00 -2.44 -7.80
N ALA A 44 -1.08 -1.45 -7.83
CA ALA A 44 -1.10 -0.33 -6.89
C ALA A 44 -2.37 0.53 -7.04
N ILE A 45 -2.71 0.90 -8.28
CA ILE A 45 -3.92 1.68 -8.59
C ILE A 45 -5.17 0.90 -8.16
N GLU A 46 -5.28 -0.39 -8.50
CA GLU A 46 -6.44 -1.21 -8.10
C GLU A 46 -6.62 -1.25 -6.58
N HIS A 47 -5.51 -1.35 -5.82
CA HIS A 47 -5.56 -1.34 -4.37
C HIS A 47 -6.05 0.01 -3.83
N ILE A 48 -5.53 1.11 -4.37
CA ILE A 48 -5.94 2.47 -4.01
C ILE A 48 -7.42 2.69 -4.32
N GLU A 49 -7.88 2.37 -5.53
CA GLU A 49 -9.28 2.52 -5.94
C GLU A 49 -10.24 1.69 -5.08
N THR A 50 -9.77 0.56 -4.52
CA THR A 50 -10.59 -0.31 -3.68
C THR A 50 -10.71 0.22 -2.24
N PHE A 51 -9.65 0.79 -1.68
CA PHE A 51 -9.55 1.04 -0.23
C PHE A 51 -9.33 2.49 0.18
N SER A 52 -8.92 3.36 -0.74
CA SER A 52 -8.68 4.77 -0.43
C SER A 52 -9.98 5.55 -0.24
N SER A 53 -9.91 6.63 0.55
CA SER A 53 -10.92 7.68 0.62
C SER A 53 -10.74 8.77 -0.46
N HIS A 54 -9.75 8.63 -1.33
CA HIS A 54 -9.29 9.61 -2.32
C HIS A 54 -8.90 10.97 -1.72
N HIS A 55 -8.43 10.99 -0.46
CA HIS A 55 -7.95 12.22 0.17
C HIS A 55 -6.60 12.65 -0.41
N THR A 56 -5.59 11.77 -0.41
CA THR A 56 -4.25 12.05 -0.94
C THR A 56 -3.53 10.77 -1.26
N GLU A 57 -3.09 10.63 -2.51
CA GLU A 57 -2.32 9.49 -2.99
C GLU A 57 -0.97 9.94 -3.57
N ALA A 58 0.04 9.08 -3.50
CA ALA A 58 1.37 9.40 -3.98
C ALA A 58 2.07 8.19 -4.58
N ILE A 59 2.90 8.44 -5.59
CA ILE A 59 3.78 7.47 -6.23
C ILE A 59 5.23 7.96 -6.14
N VAL A 60 6.16 7.03 -5.87
CA VAL A 60 7.61 7.27 -5.96
C VAL A 60 8.15 6.35 -7.03
N ALA A 61 8.47 6.90 -8.20
CA ALA A 61 8.97 6.15 -9.36
C ALA A 61 9.88 7.02 -10.23
N GLU A 62 10.87 6.40 -10.87
CA GLU A 62 11.70 7.02 -11.94
C GLU A 62 11.14 6.74 -13.34
N ASP A 63 10.27 5.73 -13.47
CA ASP A 63 9.61 5.36 -14.70
C ASP A 63 8.47 6.35 -15.02
N ALA A 64 8.67 7.13 -16.08
CA ALA A 64 7.71 8.14 -16.51
C ALA A 64 6.36 7.54 -16.93
N ASP A 65 6.34 6.33 -17.51
CA ASP A 65 5.10 5.67 -17.94
C ASP A 65 4.28 5.22 -16.73
N ALA A 66 4.94 4.77 -15.66
CA ALA A 66 4.30 4.45 -14.39
C ALA A 66 3.72 5.70 -13.71
N VAL A 67 4.46 6.80 -13.71
CA VAL A 67 3.99 8.09 -13.18
C VAL A 67 2.77 8.59 -13.95
N GLU A 68 2.84 8.63 -15.28
CA GLU A 68 1.73 9.07 -16.14
C GLU A 68 0.48 8.22 -15.91
N ARG A 69 0.64 6.89 -15.79
CA ARG A 69 -0.48 5.99 -15.53
C ARG A 69 -1.08 6.15 -14.14
N PHE A 70 -0.32 6.58 -13.14
CA PHE A 70 -0.83 6.80 -11.79
C PHE A 70 -1.68 8.08 -11.68
N PHE A 71 -1.38 9.10 -12.48
CA PHE A 71 -2.05 10.40 -12.42
C PHE A 71 -3.27 10.55 -13.35
N ASN A 72 -3.53 9.61 -14.26
CA ASN A 72 -4.61 9.69 -15.27
C ASN A 72 -5.51 8.46 -15.28
#